data_AF-A0A8D0HJG6-F1
#
_entry.id   AF-A0A8D0HJG6-F1
#
_cell.length_a   1.000
_cell.length_b   1.000
_cell.length_c   1.000
_cell.angle_alpha   90.00
_cell.angle_beta   90.00
_cell.angle_gamma   90.00
#
_symmetry.space_group_name_H-M   'P 1'
#
loop_
_entity.id
_entity.type
_entity.pdbx_description
1 polymer ?
#
loop_
_entity_poly.entity_id
_entity_poly.type
_entity_poly.pdbx_seq_one_letter_code
_entity_poly.pdbx_strand_id
1 'polypeptide(L)'
;MTHWLENLKTSNDTAIYAFPAGAGLRGARGREGLPFGSMCIFRVINAEKSEFNEDQATCCQISISKRESGRKEDQDWLILCSNEYLTGYYWALFDGHGGPEAAVLASNYLHYCIKQKLEDVVEGITEAHPPMHLSGRCVCHSDPQFVEEKHIGQEDVVMGALENAFQECVIGQEMEATNLSGGCTALAALYLQGKLYVANAGDSRAILVRKHSIVTLSSEFTPETERQRIQQLAFIYPKLLADEFTRFEFPRRLKGDDVGQKVLFRDYSMAGWGYKTVEKADLKYPLVHGHGKQTRLLGTLAVSRGLGDHQLKVIETDVEVKPFLSCIPKVDVFDLALHNVKEDDVLIMATDGLWDVLSNEEVALVARSFLEDNTADPSRFLEVAKCLVLKARGRKNGYQWTLDSNTPASYDDISVFVIPLYRKNDEHPA
;
A
#
# COMPACT_ATOMS: atom_id res chain seq x y z
N MET A 1 7.11 -7.34 30.64
CA MET A 1 6.75 -7.29 29.20
C MET A 1 6.02 -5.98 28.87
N THR A 2 6.41 -4.87 29.52
CA THR A 2 5.67 -3.59 29.52
C THR A 2 6.60 -2.37 29.55
N HIS A 3 7.93 -2.56 29.41
CA HIS A 3 8.92 -1.47 29.49
C HIS A 3 9.63 -1.15 28.16
N TRP A 4 9.19 -1.75 27.04
CA TRP A 4 9.78 -1.51 25.72
C TRP A 4 9.03 -0.46 24.87
N LEU A 5 7.88 0.04 25.34
CA LEU A 5 7.07 1.04 24.61
C LEU A 5 7.39 2.50 24.97
N GLU A 6 8.14 2.77 26.05
CA GLU A 6 8.34 4.15 26.52
C GLU A 6 9.53 4.89 25.88
N ASN A 7 10.41 4.22 25.14
CA ASN A 7 11.61 4.86 24.57
C ASN A 7 11.50 5.26 23.08
N LEU A 8 10.31 5.22 22.47
CA LEU A 8 10.10 5.61 21.06
C LEU A 8 9.70 7.09 20.87
N LYS A 9 9.70 7.93 21.92
CA LYS A 9 9.12 9.29 21.87
C LYS A 9 10.10 10.47 21.74
N THR A 10 11.42 10.27 21.58
CA THR A 10 12.36 11.41 21.75
C THR A 10 13.57 11.53 20.80
N SER A 11 13.60 10.86 19.64
CA SER A 11 14.63 11.18 18.63
C SER A 11 14.03 11.42 17.24
N ASN A 12 14.22 12.63 16.71
CA ASN A 12 13.81 13.08 15.36
C ASN A 12 14.45 12.32 14.18
N ASP A 13 15.21 11.25 14.45
CA ASP A 13 15.88 10.38 13.48
C ASP A 13 15.63 8.92 13.89
N THR A 14 14.41 8.41 13.74
CA THR A 14 14.13 6.99 14.02
C THR A 14 14.57 6.14 12.83
N ALA A 15 15.83 5.72 12.81
CA ALA A 15 16.25 4.62 11.95
C ALA A 15 15.64 3.31 12.46
N ILE A 16 14.59 2.82 11.82
CA ILE A 16 14.08 1.47 12.09
C ILE A 16 14.94 0.48 11.31
N TYR A 17 15.73 -0.32 12.02
CA TYR A 17 16.46 -1.43 11.44
C TYR A 17 15.52 -2.63 11.34
N ALA A 18 15.20 -3.08 10.13
CA ALA A 18 14.73 -4.45 10.00
C ALA A 18 15.88 -5.37 10.39
N PHE A 19 15.67 -6.17 11.44
CA PHE A 19 16.34 -7.44 11.63
C PHE A 19 15.26 -8.52 11.55
N PRO A 20 15.52 -9.68 10.91
CA PRO A 20 14.57 -10.78 10.93
C PRO A 20 14.29 -11.12 12.40
N ALA A 21 13.00 -11.14 12.76
CA ALA A 21 12.57 -11.54 14.09
C ALA A 21 13.09 -12.98 14.34
N GLY A 22 14.05 -13.13 15.26
CA GLY A 22 14.61 -14.45 15.61
C GLY A 22 16.10 -14.50 15.99
N ALA A 23 16.86 -13.39 15.95
CA ALA A 23 18.27 -13.41 16.34
C ALA A 23 18.50 -13.44 17.87
N GLY A 24 18.03 -14.50 18.53
CA GLY A 24 18.36 -14.86 19.92
C GLY A 24 19.34 -16.04 19.98
N LEU A 25 20.60 -15.74 20.31
CA LEU A 25 21.65 -16.58 20.94
C LEU A 25 21.73 -18.11 20.67
N ARG A 26 22.91 -18.48 20.12
CA ARG A 26 23.69 -19.73 20.25
C ARG A 26 23.33 -20.94 19.36
N GLY A 27 24.20 -21.14 18.36
CA GLY A 27 24.91 -22.40 18.17
C GLY A 27 24.19 -23.52 17.43
N ALA A 28 24.06 -23.41 16.10
CA ALA A 28 24.00 -24.57 15.21
C ALA A 28 24.54 -24.18 13.82
N ARG A 29 25.33 -25.07 13.21
CA ARG A 29 25.87 -24.92 11.86
C ARG A 29 24.77 -25.19 10.85
N GLY A 30 24.68 -24.34 9.82
CA GLY A 30 23.67 -24.40 8.77
C GLY A 30 23.10 -23.00 8.51
N ARG A 31 23.93 -22.09 7.99
CA ARG A 31 23.47 -20.77 7.55
C ARG A 31 22.96 -20.89 6.12
N GLU A 32 21.68 -21.16 5.96
CA GLU A 32 20.99 -20.75 4.73
C GLU A 32 20.71 -19.25 4.87
N GLY A 33 21.48 -18.44 4.14
CA GLY A 33 21.27 -17.00 4.08
C GLY A 33 19.96 -16.68 3.35
N LEU A 34 19.35 -15.54 3.69
CA LEU A 34 18.24 -14.97 2.92
C LEU A 34 18.63 -14.90 1.43
N PRO A 35 17.73 -15.23 0.49
CA PRO A 35 18.02 -15.27 -0.94
C PRO A 35 18.27 -13.88 -1.56
N PHE A 36 17.93 -12.83 -0.83
CA PHE A 36 18.31 -11.44 -1.13
C PHE A 36 19.57 -11.13 -0.31
N GLY A 37 20.73 -11.09 -0.95
CA GLY A 37 21.98 -10.71 -0.30
C GLY A 37 21.85 -9.31 0.32
N SER A 38 22.12 -9.21 1.61
CA SER A 38 22.03 -7.99 2.43
C SER A 38 20.60 -7.44 2.59
N MET A 39 20.03 -7.60 3.79
CA MET A 39 18.79 -6.93 4.20
C MET A 39 18.81 -5.44 3.84
N CYS A 40 17.76 -4.98 3.16
CA CYS A 40 17.50 -3.58 2.95
C CYS A 40 17.28 -2.90 4.30
N ILE A 41 18.25 -2.10 4.71
CA ILE A 41 18.03 -1.10 5.74
C ILE A 41 17.21 -0.01 5.07
N PHE A 42 15.98 0.20 5.57
CA PHE A 42 15.18 1.36 5.22
C PHE A 42 15.46 2.48 6.21
N ARG A 43 15.26 3.72 5.78
CA ARG A 43 15.39 4.88 6.65
C ARG A 43 14.12 5.69 6.54
N VAL A 44 13.31 5.62 7.59
CA VAL A 44 12.23 6.58 7.82
C VAL A 44 12.90 7.86 8.31
N ILE A 45 12.64 8.98 7.63
CA ILE A 45 13.18 10.29 8.01
C ILE A 45 12.04 11.29 7.96
N ASN A 46 11.77 11.95 9.07
CA ASN A 46 10.99 13.17 9.04
C ASN A 46 11.80 14.23 8.28
N ALA A 47 11.18 15.05 7.43
CA ALA A 47 11.90 16.15 6.79
C ALA A 47 12.47 17.20 7.77
N GLU A 48 12.28 17.01 9.07
CA GLU A 48 12.54 17.91 10.20
C GLU A 48 11.72 19.20 10.09
N LYS A 49 10.52 19.09 9.52
CA LYS A 49 9.63 20.21 9.17
C LYS A 49 8.23 20.07 9.77
N SER A 50 7.83 18.86 10.14
CA SER A 50 6.69 18.59 11.03
C SER A 50 7.21 18.26 12.44
N GLU A 51 6.31 18.33 13.43
CA GLU A 51 6.67 18.06 14.83
C GLU A 51 6.78 16.56 15.13
N PHE A 52 6.07 15.73 14.38
CA PHE A 52 5.99 14.28 14.57
C PHE A 52 6.19 13.56 13.24
N ASN A 53 6.86 12.41 13.30
CA ASN A 53 6.91 11.47 12.19
C ASN A 53 5.77 10.46 12.32
N GLU A 54 4.82 10.50 11.39
CA GLU A 54 3.64 9.63 11.36
C GLU A 54 3.84 8.41 10.45
N ASP A 55 4.84 8.47 9.57
CA ASP A 55 5.31 7.35 8.74
C ASP A 55 5.74 6.12 9.54
N GLN A 56 5.37 4.93 9.08
CA GLN A 56 5.88 3.65 9.56
C GLN A 56 6.26 2.73 8.41
N ALA A 57 7.13 1.76 8.70
CA ALA A 57 7.58 0.80 7.73
C ALA A 57 7.92 -0.53 8.38
N THR A 58 7.75 -1.62 7.64
CA THR A 58 8.05 -2.98 8.11
C THR A 58 8.52 -3.85 6.97
N CYS A 59 9.36 -4.83 7.26
CA CYS A 59 9.65 -5.91 6.33
C CYS A 59 9.99 -7.20 7.08
N CYS A 60 9.55 -8.33 6.53
CA CYS A 60 9.75 -9.64 7.14
C CYS A 60 9.70 -10.76 6.09
N GLN A 61 10.21 -11.92 6.47
CA GLN A 61 9.91 -13.16 5.77
C GLN A 61 8.58 -13.70 6.27
N ILE A 62 7.71 -14.10 5.35
CA ILE A 62 6.45 -14.77 5.66
C ILE A 62 6.58 -16.25 5.30
N SER A 63 6.36 -17.13 6.28
CA SER A 63 6.29 -18.58 6.06
C SER A 63 4.84 -19.01 6.10
N ILE A 64 4.31 -19.44 4.95
CA ILE A 64 2.91 -19.85 4.77
C ILE A 64 2.85 -21.36 4.97
N SER A 65 2.14 -21.80 6.02
CA SER A 65 1.96 -23.21 6.32
C SER A 65 0.73 -23.77 5.64
N LYS A 66 0.85 -24.99 5.09
CA LYS A 66 -0.31 -25.76 4.65
C LYS A 66 -1.01 -26.36 5.88
N ARG A 67 -2.24 -25.95 6.15
CA ARG A 67 -3.06 -26.58 7.20
C ARG A 67 -3.61 -27.91 6.66
N GLU A 68 -3.21 -29.05 7.22
CA GLU A 68 -3.86 -30.33 6.90
C GLU A 68 -5.30 -30.31 7.46
N SER A 69 -6.29 -30.23 6.57
CA SER A 69 -7.70 -30.34 6.95
C SER A 69 -8.00 -31.74 7.51
N GLY A 70 -8.29 -31.85 8.81
CA GLY A 70 -8.93 -33.05 9.40
C GLY A 70 -8.24 -33.77 10.58
N ARG A 71 -7.18 -33.24 11.20
CA ARG A 71 -6.60 -33.85 12.42
C ARG A 71 -6.93 -33.02 13.68
N LYS A 72 -7.30 -33.72 14.76
CA LYS A 72 -7.66 -33.13 16.08
C LYS A 72 -6.47 -32.35 16.67
N GLU A 73 -6.79 -31.31 17.45
CA GLU A 73 -5.89 -30.38 18.17
C GLU A 73 -4.81 -31.06 19.05
N ASP A 74 -4.91 -32.37 19.33
CA ASP A 74 -3.99 -33.08 20.24
C ASP A 74 -2.66 -33.55 19.61
N GLN A 75 -2.33 -33.16 18.36
CA GLN A 75 -1.12 -33.62 17.65
C GLN A 75 -0.14 -32.51 17.20
N ASP A 76 -0.19 -31.33 17.80
CA ASP A 76 0.65 -30.18 17.43
C ASP A 76 2.17 -30.46 17.43
N TRP A 77 2.64 -31.42 18.21
CA TRP A 77 4.07 -31.77 18.29
C TRP A 77 4.58 -32.62 17.11
N LEU A 78 3.70 -33.29 16.35
CA LEU A 78 4.06 -34.07 15.16
C LEU A 78 4.10 -33.22 13.87
N ILE A 79 3.50 -32.03 13.91
CA ILE A 79 3.39 -31.07 12.78
C ILE A 79 4.74 -30.44 12.41
N LEU A 80 5.71 -30.46 13.33
CA LEU A 80 7.02 -29.81 13.11
C LEU A 80 7.94 -30.53 12.11
N CYS A 81 7.60 -31.75 11.67
CA CYS A 81 8.50 -32.61 10.89
C CYS A 81 8.14 -32.80 9.40
N SER A 82 6.99 -32.31 8.92
CA SER A 82 6.53 -32.58 7.54
C SER A 82 5.90 -31.41 6.77
N ASN A 83 5.92 -30.18 7.31
CA ASN A 83 5.26 -29.06 6.65
C ASN A 83 6.07 -28.56 5.44
N GLU A 84 5.48 -28.68 4.25
CA GLU A 84 5.86 -27.86 3.11
C GLU A 84 5.42 -26.42 3.40
N TYR A 85 6.38 -25.49 3.45
CA TYR A 85 6.10 -24.07 3.62
C TYR A 85 6.36 -23.34 2.31
N LEU A 86 5.42 -22.49 1.89
CA LEU A 86 5.74 -21.46 0.92
C LEU A 86 6.40 -20.29 1.65
N THR A 87 7.58 -19.90 1.19
CA THR A 87 8.29 -18.75 1.73
C THR A 87 8.09 -17.54 0.84
N GLY A 88 7.58 -16.45 1.43
CA GLY A 88 7.46 -15.15 0.80
C GLY A 88 8.24 -14.07 1.57
N TYR A 89 8.43 -12.92 0.92
CA TYR A 89 9.09 -11.76 1.53
C TYR A 89 8.19 -10.54 1.39
N TYR A 90 8.07 -9.80 2.47
CA TYR A 90 7.12 -8.71 2.61
C TYR A 90 7.84 -7.42 2.98
N TRP A 91 7.45 -6.33 2.33
CA TRP A 91 7.84 -4.96 2.65
C TRP A 91 6.59 -4.08 2.62
N ALA A 92 6.45 -3.16 3.56
CA ALA A 92 5.36 -2.19 3.50
C ALA A 92 5.72 -0.84 4.11
N LEU A 93 5.15 0.20 3.52
CA LEU A 93 5.15 1.58 3.99
C LEU A 93 3.73 1.98 4.39
N PHE A 94 3.64 2.77 5.45
CA PHE A 94 2.41 3.31 5.98
C PHE A 94 2.61 4.80 6.25
N ASP A 95 1.94 5.63 5.47
CA ASP A 95 1.95 7.08 5.64
C ASP A 95 0.82 7.46 6.60
N GLY A 96 1.15 7.84 7.83
CA GLY A 96 0.18 8.10 8.89
C GLY A 96 -0.41 9.52 8.80
N HIS A 97 -1.68 9.67 9.18
CA HIS A 97 -2.31 10.98 9.30
C HIS A 97 -3.26 11.05 10.48
N GLY A 98 -3.33 12.22 11.11
CA GLY A 98 -4.19 12.41 12.29
C GLY A 98 -3.69 11.66 13.52
N GLY A 99 -2.38 11.42 13.58
CA GLY A 99 -1.67 10.63 14.59
C GLY A 99 -0.97 9.40 13.98
N PRO A 100 0.14 8.93 14.57
CA PRO A 100 0.91 7.78 14.07
C PRO A 100 0.26 6.42 14.35
N GLU A 101 -0.78 6.36 15.18
CA GLU A 101 -1.26 5.11 15.77
C GLU A 101 -1.78 4.10 14.73
N ALA A 102 -2.47 4.57 13.69
CA ALA A 102 -2.94 3.72 12.61
C ALA A 102 -1.76 3.05 11.87
N ALA A 103 -0.73 3.84 11.53
CA ALA A 103 0.47 3.36 10.85
C ALA A 103 1.27 2.40 11.74
N VAL A 104 1.33 2.65 13.05
CA VAL A 104 1.98 1.77 14.03
C VAL A 104 1.25 0.43 14.14
N LEU A 105 -0.08 0.42 14.21
CA LEU A 105 -0.85 -0.81 14.19
C LEU A 105 -0.68 -1.56 12.86
N ALA A 106 -0.74 -0.84 11.73
CA ALA A 106 -0.60 -1.43 10.41
C ALA A 106 0.77 -2.11 10.20
N SER A 107 1.85 -1.45 10.61
CA SER A 107 3.21 -2.01 10.51
C SER A 107 3.40 -3.26 11.37
N ASN A 108 2.72 -3.34 12.51
CA ASN A 108 2.78 -4.49 13.42
C ASN A 108 1.86 -5.65 13.01
N TYR A 109 0.74 -5.40 12.31
CA TYR A 109 -0.30 -6.41 12.13
C TYR A 109 -0.64 -6.80 10.69
N LEU A 110 -0.45 -5.92 9.69
CA LEU A 110 -0.94 -6.19 8.33
C LEU A 110 -0.30 -7.46 7.72
N HIS A 111 0.99 -7.68 7.97
CA HIS A 111 1.70 -8.87 7.49
C HIS A 111 1.16 -10.17 8.10
N TYR A 112 0.66 -10.15 9.34
CA TYR A 112 0.00 -11.31 9.96
C TYR A 112 -1.36 -11.58 9.30
N CYS A 113 -2.15 -10.54 9.02
CA CYS A 113 -3.42 -10.68 8.31
C CYS A 113 -3.21 -11.26 6.91
N ILE A 114 -2.21 -10.76 6.18
CA ILE A 114 -1.82 -11.29 4.85
C ILE A 114 -1.40 -12.75 4.97
N LYS A 115 -0.51 -13.08 5.91
CA LYS A 115 -0.10 -14.46 6.15
C LYS A 115 -1.30 -15.39 6.37
N GLN A 116 -2.22 -15.01 7.24
CA GLN A 116 -3.39 -15.82 7.55
C GLN A 116 -4.26 -16.05 6.30
N LYS A 117 -4.54 -15.01 5.52
CA LYS A 117 -5.32 -15.15 4.28
C LYS A 117 -4.63 -15.99 3.22
N LEU A 118 -3.30 -15.93 3.15
CA LEU A 118 -2.52 -16.81 2.26
C LEU A 118 -2.53 -18.27 2.74
N GLU A 119 -2.49 -18.52 4.05
CA GLU A 119 -2.62 -19.87 4.61
C GLU A 119 -4.00 -20.47 4.32
N ASP A 120 -5.06 -19.67 4.31
CA ASP A 120 -6.42 -20.11 3.99
C ASP A 120 -6.58 -20.54 2.52
N VAL A 121 -5.71 -20.07 1.62
CA VAL A 121 -5.80 -20.35 0.17
C VAL A 121 -4.54 -21.02 -0.40
N VAL A 122 -3.63 -21.46 0.47
CA VAL A 122 -2.31 -22.01 0.09
C VAL A 122 -2.41 -23.17 -0.88
N GLU A 123 -3.45 -24.00 -0.74
CA GLU A 123 -3.72 -25.12 -1.63
C GLU A 123 -3.99 -24.64 -3.06
N GLY A 124 -4.78 -23.57 -3.23
CA GLY A 124 -5.00 -22.95 -4.54
C GLY A 124 -3.74 -22.29 -5.10
N ILE A 125 -2.92 -21.66 -4.26
CA ILE A 125 -1.65 -21.04 -4.68
C ILE A 125 -0.67 -22.09 -5.23
N THR A 126 -0.64 -23.28 -4.65
CA THR A 126 0.28 -24.36 -5.08
C THR A 126 -0.14 -25.07 -6.37
N GLU A 127 -1.38 -24.91 -6.82
CA GLU A 127 -1.88 -25.53 -8.05
C GLU A 127 -1.59 -24.64 -9.26
N ALA A 128 -1.11 -25.21 -10.37
CA ALA A 128 -0.87 -24.43 -11.61
C ALA A 128 -2.15 -23.78 -12.16
N HIS A 129 -3.28 -24.45 -11.92
CA HIS A 129 -4.62 -24.00 -12.26
C HIS A 129 -5.52 -24.23 -11.04
N PRO A 130 -5.69 -23.22 -10.16
CA PRO A 130 -6.56 -23.33 -9.00
C PRO A 130 -7.94 -23.86 -9.38
N PRO A 131 -8.37 -25.03 -8.87
CA PRO A 131 -9.66 -25.61 -9.23
C PRO A 131 -10.80 -24.92 -8.47
N MET A 132 -12.02 -24.93 -9.02
CA MET A 132 -13.21 -24.49 -8.27
C MET A 132 -13.36 -25.26 -6.94
N HIS A 133 -13.05 -26.55 -6.95
CA HIS A 133 -13.05 -27.42 -5.78
C HIS A 133 -11.67 -28.04 -5.58
N LEU A 134 -11.02 -27.75 -4.46
CA LEU A 134 -9.75 -28.38 -4.05
C LEU A 134 -9.84 -29.92 -3.93
N SER A 135 -11.05 -30.45 -3.76
CA SER A 135 -11.31 -31.91 -3.81
C SER A 135 -11.18 -32.52 -5.21
N GLY A 136 -10.95 -31.72 -6.26
CA GLY A 136 -10.88 -32.15 -7.66
C GLY A 136 -12.24 -32.48 -8.29
N ARG A 137 -13.35 -32.17 -7.59
CA ARG A 137 -14.71 -32.36 -8.12
C ARG A 137 -15.02 -31.28 -9.15
N CYS A 138 -15.08 -31.66 -10.42
CA CYS A 138 -15.37 -30.74 -11.53
C CYS A 138 -16.85 -30.72 -11.94
N VAL A 139 -17.67 -31.67 -11.47
CA VAL A 139 -19.06 -31.82 -11.95
C VAL A 139 -20.08 -31.53 -10.84
N CYS A 140 -20.92 -30.53 -11.09
CA CYS A 140 -22.16 -30.33 -10.33
C CYS A 140 -23.18 -31.39 -10.76
N HIS A 141 -23.40 -32.42 -9.93
CA HIS A 141 -24.34 -33.50 -10.26
C HIS A 141 -25.79 -33.02 -10.47
N SER A 142 -26.16 -31.86 -9.91
CA SER A 142 -27.48 -31.26 -10.07
C SER A 142 -27.66 -30.44 -11.35
N ASP A 143 -26.57 -30.03 -12.01
CA ASP A 143 -26.61 -29.32 -13.28
C ASP A 143 -25.39 -29.71 -14.15
N PRO A 144 -25.43 -30.87 -14.81
CA PRO A 144 -24.32 -31.36 -15.61
C PRO A 144 -24.13 -30.58 -16.93
N GLN A 145 -25.00 -29.61 -17.24
CA GLN A 145 -24.97 -28.85 -18.50
C GLN A 145 -24.22 -27.52 -18.36
N PHE A 146 -23.97 -27.04 -17.14
CA PHE A 146 -23.28 -25.78 -16.87
C PHE A 146 -21.98 -26.04 -16.09
N VAL A 147 -20.89 -26.33 -16.81
CA VAL A 147 -19.60 -26.80 -16.21
C VAL A 147 -18.38 -26.06 -16.78
N GLU A 148 -18.55 -24.98 -17.54
CA GLU A 148 -17.39 -24.22 -18.01
C GLU A 148 -16.83 -23.37 -16.85
N GLU A 149 -15.77 -23.89 -16.23
CA GLU A 149 -15.01 -23.15 -15.21
C GLU A 149 -14.18 -22.07 -15.90
N LYS A 150 -14.23 -20.84 -15.36
CA LYS A 150 -13.32 -19.78 -15.80
C LYS A 150 -11.89 -20.19 -15.48
N HIS A 151 -10.97 -19.87 -16.38
CA HIS A 151 -9.55 -19.99 -16.09
C HIS A 151 -9.16 -18.92 -15.07
N ILE A 152 -8.65 -19.35 -13.92
CA ILE A 152 -8.17 -18.51 -12.82
C ILE A 152 -6.69 -18.81 -12.66
N GLY A 153 -5.85 -17.77 -12.57
CA GLY A 153 -4.42 -17.90 -12.32
C GLY A 153 -4.10 -18.00 -10.83
N GLN A 154 -2.88 -18.46 -10.51
CA GLN A 154 -2.37 -18.43 -9.13
C GLN A 154 -2.35 -17.01 -8.57
N GLU A 155 -2.02 -16.03 -9.42
CA GLU A 155 -1.97 -14.62 -9.05
C GLU A 155 -3.32 -14.09 -8.58
N ASP A 156 -4.44 -14.53 -9.18
CA ASP A 156 -5.78 -14.10 -8.81
C ASP A 156 -6.12 -14.55 -7.38
N VAL A 157 -5.68 -15.75 -6.99
CA VAL A 157 -5.86 -16.30 -5.64
C VAL A 157 -5.06 -15.49 -4.61
N VAL A 158 -3.81 -15.15 -4.93
CA VAL A 158 -2.96 -14.31 -4.07
C VAL A 158 -3.50 -12.89 -3.97
N MET A 159 -3.96 -12.30 -5.08
CA MET A 159 -4.58 -10.98 -5.11
C MET A 159 -5.82 -10.93 -4.22
N GLY A 160 -6.72 -11.91 -4.35
CA GLY A 160 -7.90 -12.01 -3.48
C GLY A 160 -7.54 -12.17 -2.00
N ALA A 161 -6.47 -12.90 -1.68
CA ALA A 161 -5.99 -13.01 -0.29
C ALA A 161 -5.48 -11.66 0.25
N LEU A 162 -4.74 -10.89 -0.56
CA LEU A 162 -4.25 -9.55 -0.20
C LEU A 162 -5.40 -8.57 0.00
N GLU A 163 -6.37 -8.55 -0.92
CA GLU A 163 -7.56 -7.68 -0.83
C GLU A 163 -8.38 -7.98 0.44
N ASN A 164 -8.63 -9.27 0.71
CA ASN A 164 -9.33 -9.70 1.92
C ASN A 164 -8.53 -9.38 3.19
N ALA A 165 -7.20 -9.47 3.16
CA ALA A 165 -6.36 -9.15 4.30
C ALA A 165 -6.45 -7.67 4.69
N PHE A 166 -6.52 -6.76 3.71
CA PHE A 166 -6.72 -5.33 3.97
C PHE A 166 -8.15 -5.02 4.45
N GLN A 167 -9.15 -5.66 3.85
CA GLN A 167 -10.55 -5.44 4.21
C GLN A 167 -10.88 -5.93 5.62
N GLU A 168 -10.39 -7.11 5.98
CA GLU A 168 -10.65 -7.75 7.27
C GLU A 168 -9.57 -7.45 8.32
N CYS A 169 -8.64 -6.54 8.01
CA CYS A 169 -7.60 -6.18 8.96
C CYS A 169 -8.21 -5.55 10.22
N VAL A 170 -7.83 -6.08 11.38
CA VAL A 170 -8.39 -5.65 12.67
C VAL A 170 -8.01 -4.23 13.08
N ILE A 171 -7.14 -3.54 12.34
CA ILE A 171 -6.67 -2.18 12.68
C ILE A 171 -7.83 -1.24 12.96
N GLY A 172 -8.87 -1.25 12.13
CA GLY A 172 -10.04 -0.40 12.33
C GLY A 172 -10.78 -0.66 13.63
N GLN A 173 -11.01 -1.94 13.92
CA GLN A 173 -11.70 -2.41 15.12
C GLN A 173 -10.86 -2.13 16.37
N GLU A 174 -9.54 -2.34 16.29
CA GLU A 174 -8.62 -2.09 17.39
C GLU A 174 -8.53 -0.60 17.72
N MET A 175 -8.45 0.27 16.69
CA MET A 175 -8.47 1.72 16.88
C MET A 175 -9.77 2.18 17.56
N GLU A 176 -10.92 1.66 17.11
CA GLU A 176 -12.21 1.96 17.72
C GLU A 176 -12.29 1.46 19.17
N ALA A 177 -11.85 0.23 19.44
CA ALA A 177 -11.85 -0.37 20.78
C ALA A 177 -10.92 0.36 21.76
N THR A 178 -9.82 0.93 21.27
CA THR A 178 -8.84 1.68 22.07
C THR A 178 -9.08 3.19 22.07
N ASN A 179 -10.12 3.66 21.38
CA ASN A 179 -10.47 5.08 21.23
C ASN A 179 -9.31 5.92 20.66
N LEU A 180 -8.60 5.35 19.69
CA LEU A 180 -7.55 6.00 18.92
C LEU A 180 -8.12 6.55 17.61
N SER A 181 -7.63 7.72 17.20
CA SER A 181 -8.03 8.39 15.96
C SER A 181 -6.94 8.30 14.89
N GLY A 182 -7.27 8.78 13.69
CA GLY A 182 -6.35 8.85 12.56
C GLY A 182 -6.46 7.66 11.62
N GLY A 183 -5.64 7.70 10.59
CA GLY A 183 -5.58 6.70 9.54
C GLY A 183 -4.17 6.61 8.98
N CYS A 184 -4.00 5.72 8.02
CA CYS A 184 -2.77 5.68 7.24
C CYS A 184 -3.02 5.16 5.83
N THR A 185 -2.16 5.54 4.91
CA THR A 185 -1.99 4.80 3.66
C THR A 185 -1.32 3.46 3.92
N ALA A 186 -1.42 2.54 2.97
CA ALA A 186 -0.72 1.27 3.04
C ALA A 186 -0.25 0.86 1.64
N LEU A 187 1.06 0.80 1.46
CA LEU A 187 1.71 0.28 0.26
C LEU A 187 2.54 -0.94 0.65
N ALA A 188 2.09 -2.12 0.22
CA ALA A 188 2.71 -3.40 0.54
C ALA A 188 3.22 -4.11 -0.72
N ALA A 189 4.44 -4.63 -0.66
CA ALA A 189 5.03 -5.50 -1.66
C ALA A 189 5.25 -6.89 -1.08
N LEU A 190 4.73 -7.91 -1.75
CA LEU A 190 4.92 -9.33 -1.43
C LEU A 190 5.63 -10.01 -2.60
N TYR A 191 6.81 -10.57 -2.36
CA TYR A 191 7.41 -11.53 -3.26
C TYR A 191 6.97 -12.94 -2.85
N LEU A 192 6.32 -13.68 -3.74
CA LEU A 192 5.87 -15.04 -3.52
C LEU A 192 5.92 -15.83 -4.83
N GLN A 193 6.54 -17.02 -4.79
CA GLN A 193 6.64 -17.94 -5.95
C GLN A 193 7.13 -17.28 -7.25
N GLY A 194 8.15 -16.42 -7.18
CA GLY A 194 8.72 -15.77 -8.37
C GLY A 194 7.93 -14.57 -8.89
N LYS A 195 6.80 -14.21 -8.26
CA LYS A 195 6.00 -13.04 -8.61
C LYS A 195 6.10 -11.98 -7.51
N LEU A 196 6.09 -10.72 -7.92
CA LEU A 196 5.99 -9.57 -7.05
C LEU A 196 4.55 -9.03 -7.12
N TYR A 197 3.89 -8.95 -5.97
CA TYR A 197 2.54 -8.41 -5.80
C TYR A 197 2.65 -7.09 -5.06
N VAL A 198 2.18 -6.00 -5.64
CA VAL A 198 2.20 -4.66 -5.02
C VAL A 198 0.77 -4.21 -4.77
N ALA A 199 0.37 -4.22 -3.50
CA ALA A 199 -0.94 -3.80 -3.03
C ALA A 199 -0.86 -2.35 -2.51
N ASN A 200 -1.63 -1.44 -3.11
CA ASN A 200 -1.65 -0.03 -2.71
C ASN A 200 -3.05 0.45 -2.29
N ALA A 201 -3.12 1.10 -1.13
CA ALA A 201 -4.29 1.81 -0.61
C ALA A 201 -3.84 3.18 -0.06
N GLY A 202 -3.84 4.19 -0.93
CA GLY A 202 -3.42 5.56 -0.61
C GLY A 202 -2.60 6.18 -1.75
N ASP A 203 -1.82 7.20 -1.46
CA ASP A 203 -0.96 7.97 -2.37
C ASP A 203 0.54 7.71 -2.21
N SER A 204 0.93 6.77 -1.33
CA SER A 204 2.23 6.10 -1.46
C SER A 204 2.37 5.42 -2.82
N ARG A 205 3.60 5.34 -3.35
CA ARG A 205 3.86 4.82 -4.70
C ARG A 205 5.06 3.88 -4.80
N ALA A 206 4.96 2.90 -5.70
CA ALA A 206 5.98 1.92 -6.03
C ALA A 206 6.32 1.91 -7.52
N ILE A 207 7.62 1.89 -7.82
CA ILE A 207 8.14 1.73 -9.18
C ILE A 207 9.25 0.69 -9.21
N LEU A 208 9.29 -0.11 -10.27
CA LEU A 208 10.44 -0.96 -10.61
C LEU A 208 11.37 -0.19 -11.54
N VAL A 209 12.58 0.06 -11.07
CA VAL A 209 13.64 0.70 -11.84
C VAL A 209 14.56 -0.38 -12.41
N ARG A 210 14.62 -0.44 -13.74
CA ARG A 210 15.55 -1.27 -14.50
C ARG A 210 16.49 -0.40 -15.31
N LYS A 211 17.59 -0.94 -15.83
CA LYS A 211 18.61 -0.16 -16.57
C LYS A 211 18.03 0.76 -17.67
N HIS A 212 17.03 0.29 -18.42
CA HIS A 212 16.48 1.03 -19.57
C HIS A 212 14.97 1.31 -19.48
N SER A 213 14.32 0.96 -18.37
CA SER A 213 12.87 1.13 -18.24
C SER A 213 12.46 1.39 -16.80
N ILE A 214 11.32 2.05 -16.64
CA ILE A 214 10.62 2.21 -15.37
C ILE A 214 9.27 1.52 -15.54
N VAL A 215 8.93 0.64 -14.61
CA VAL A 215 7.61 0.00 -14.57
C VAL A 215 6.88 0.51 -13.34
N THR A 216 5.77 1.20 -13.53
CA THR A 216 4.93 1.66 -12.43
C THR A 216 4.15 0.47 -11.89
N LEU A 217 4.30 0.17 -10.59
CA LEU A 217 3.68 -0.98 -9.93
C LEU A 217 2.63 -0.56 -8.89
N SER A 218 2.33 0.74 -8.78
CA SER A 218 1.12 1.21 -8.11
C SER A 218 0.71 2.57 -8.67
N SER A 219 -0.54 2.96 -8.42
CA SER A 219 -1.06 4.30 -8.72
C SER A 219 -1.59 4.95 -7.45
N GLU A 220 -1.52 6.27 -7.38
CA GLU A 220 -2.02 7.05 -6.24
C GLU A 220 -3.55 7.06 -6.21
N PHE A 221 -4.12 6.89 -5.02
CA PHE A 221 -5.57 6.87 -4.79
C PHE A 221 -6.06 8.16 -4.15
N THR A 222 -6.04 9.24 -4.91
CA THR A 222 -6.60 10.53 -4.50
C THR A 222 -8.11 10.60 -4.80
N PRO A 223 -8.87 11.49 -4.13
CA PRO A 223 -10.30 11.65 -4.41
C PRO A 223 -10.60 12.06 -5.85
N GLU A 224 -9.66 12.71 -6.54
CA GLU A 224 -9.78 13.06 -7.96
C GLU A 224 -9.70 11.80 -8.85
N THR A 225 -8.70 10.95 -8.63
CA THR A 225 -8.53 9.70 -9.38
C THR A 225 -9.68 8.72 -9.15
N GLU A 226 -10.23 8.69 -7.93
CA GLU A 226 -11.29 7.77 -7.52
C GLU A 226 -12.70 8.38 -7.56
N ARG A 227 -12.84 9.56 -8.16
CA ARG A 227 -14.11 10.31 -8.24
C ARG A 227 -15.27 9.43 -8.70
N GLN A 228 -15.09 8.62 -9.75
CA GLN A 228 -16.16 7.77 -10.27
C GLN A 228 -16.65 6.77 -9.23
N ARG A 229 -15.74 6.08 -8.52
CA ARG A 229 -16.08 5.14 -7.45
C ARG A 229 -16.84 5.85 -6.32
N ILE A 230 -16.35 7.01 -5.90
CA ILE A 230 -16.94 7.81 -4.81
C ILE A 230 -18.37 8.25 -5.18
N GLN A 231 -18.57 8.79 -6.39
CA GLN A 231 -19.90 9.21 -6.87
C GLN A 231 -20.83 8.04 -7.12
N GLN A 232 -20.31 6.90 -7.61
CA GLN A 232 -21.10 5.68 -7.80
C GLN A 232 -21.64 5.18 -6.47
N LEU A 233 -20.82 5.21 -5.41
CA LEU A 233 -21.26 4.84 -4.06
C LEU A 233 -22.39 5.75 -3.58
N ALA A 234 -22.28 7.06 -3.77
CA ALA A 234 -23.34 8.02 -3.47
C ALA A 234 -24.61 7.83 -4.33
N PHE A 235 -24.46 7.37 -5.58
CA PHE A 235 -25.60 7.05 -6.44
C PHE A 235 -26.35 5.81 -5.94
N ILE A 236 -25.62 4.75 -5.57
CA ILE A 236 -26.22 3.50 -5.06
C ILE A 236 -26.81 3.70 -3.65
N TYR A 237 -26.12 4.48 -2.80
CA TYR A 237 -26.51 4.72 -1.40
C TYR A 237 -26.67 6.23 -1.12
N PRO A 238 -27.73 6.88 -1.63
CA PRO A 238 -27.90 8.33 -1.50
C PRO A 238 -28.07 8.80 -0.05
N LYS A 239 -28.43 7.91 0.88
CA LYS A 239 -28.52 8.22 2.32
C LYS A 239 -27.16 8.63 2.91
N LEU A 240 -26.05 8.18 2.33
CA LEU A 240 -24.69 8.55 2.77
C LEU A 240 -24.39 10.03 2.55
N LEU A 241 -25.15 10.73 1.71
CA LEU A 241 -24.97 12.16 1.47
C LEU A 241 -25.53 13.02 2.61
N ALA A 242 -26.35 12.45 3.49
CA ALA A 242 -26.97 13.11 4.65
C ALA A 242 -27.65 14.46 4.37
N ASP A 243 -28.14 14.66 3.14
CA ASP A 243 -28.66 15.94 2.64
C ASP A 243 -27.64 17.11 2.59
N GLU A 244 -26.40 16.89 3.02
CA GLU A 244 -25.30 17.88 3.04
C GLU A 244 -24.50 17.92 1.73
N PHE A 245 -24.40 16.76 1.06
CA PHE A 245 -23.55 16.59 -0.11
C PHE A 245 -24.35 16.38 -1.40
N THR A 246 -23.75 16.78 -2.52
CA THR A 246 -24.18 16.40 -3.87
C THR A 246 -23.16 15.44 -4.46
N ARG A 247 -23.67 14.41 -5.15
CA ARG A 247 -22.82 13.52 -5.94
C ARG A 247 -22.36 14.17 -7.23
N PHE A 248 -23.09 15.17 -7.73
CA PHE A 248 -22.72 15.83 -8.98
C PHE A 248 -21.44 16.64 -8.79
N GLU A 249 -20.57 16.59 -9.79
CA GLU A 249 -19.43 17.48 -9.85
C GLU A 249 -19.71 18.62 -10.82
N PHE A 250 -19.27 19.80 -10.41
CA PHE A 250 -19.32 21.03 -11.18
C PHE A 250 -17.90 21.61 -11.28
N PRO A 251 -17.55 22.36 -12.35
CA PRO A 251 -16.22 22.96 -12.48
C PRO A 251 -15.83 23.93 -11.35
N ARG A 252 -16.83 24.42 -10.61
CA ARG A 252 -16.67 25.20 -9.37
C ARG A 252 -17.85 24.96 -8.45
N ARG A 253 -17.70 25.33 -7.17
CA ARG A 253 -18.81 25.39 -6.23
C ARG A 253 -19.90 26.34 -6.76
N LEU A 254 -21.14 25.85 -6.78
CA LEU A 254 -22.31 26.62 -7.19
C LEU A 254 -22.75 27.58 -6.09
N LYS A 255 -23.43 28.65 -6.49
CA LYS A 255 -24.00 29.70 -5.63
C LYS A 255 -25.47 29.92 -5.98
N GLY A 256 -26.19 30.66 -5.14
CA GLY A 256 -27.63 30.92 -5.32
C GLY A 256 -27.99 31.48 -6.70
N ASP A 257 -27.14 32.35 -7.24
CA ASP A 257 -27.36 32.97 -8.55
C ASP A 257 -27.27 31.98 -9.74
N ASP A 258 -26.68 30.80 -9.53
CA ASP A 258 -26.62 29.75 -10.54
C ASP A 258 -27.95 29.01 -10.70
N VAL A 259 -28.85 29.07 -9.71
CA VAL A 259 -30.13 28.33 -9.72
C VAL A 259 -30.99 28.73 -10.92
N GLY A 260 -31.46 27.74 -11.67
CA GLY A 260 -32.21 27.95 -12.92
C GLY A 260 -31.35 28.17 -14.16
N GLN A 261 -30.02 28.33 -14.03
CA GLN A 261 -29.10 28.42 -15.16
C GLN A 261 -28.65 27.03 -15.63
N LYS A 262 -28.27 26.91 -16.91
CA LYS A 262 -27.60 25.72 -17.42
C LYS A 262 -26.10 25.80 -17.13
N VAL A 263 -25.58 24.85 -16.36
CA VAL A 263 -24.16 24.77 -16.02
C VAL A 263 -23.57 23.42 -16.42
N LEU A 264 -22.25 23.40 -16.59
CA LEU A 264 -21.50 22.16 -16.81
C LEU A 264 -21.56 21.28 -15.56
N PHE A 265 -21.82 19.99 -15.74
CA PHE A 265 -21.80 19.00 -14.68
C PHE A 265 -21.31 17.65 -15.20
N ARG A 266 -20.91 16.76 -14.28
CA ARG A 266 -20.73 15.34 -14.56
C ARG A 266 -21.18 14.48 -13.38
N ASP A 267 -21.72 13.30 -13.69
CA ASP A 267 -22.14 12.28 -12.73
C ASP A 267 -21.23 11.04 -12.81
N TYR A 268 -21.48 10.03 -11.96
CA TYR A 268 -20.64 8.84 -11.81
C TYR A 268 -20.37 8.09 -13.13
N SER A 269 -21.34 8.01 -14.03
CA SER A 269 -21.24 7.29 -15.31
C SER A 269 -20.54 8.09 -16.42
N MET A 270 -20.20 9.36 -16.15
CA MET A 270 -19.67 10.26 -17.17
C MET A 270 -18.16 10.36 -17.07
N ALA A 271 -17.48 10.18 -18.21
CA ALA A 271 -16.08 10.56 -18.39
C ALA A 271 -15.94 12.03 -18.84
N GLY A 272 -16.88 12.52 -19.67
CA GLY A 272 -16.96 13.91 -20.14
C GLY A 272 -17.89 14.79 -19.30
N TRP A 273 -18.24 15.95 -19.83
CA TRP A 273 -19.14 16.93 -19.20
C TRP A 273 -20.46 17.05 -19.97
N GLY A 274 -21.55 17.29 -19.27
CA GLY A 274 -22.86 17.64 -19.82
C GLY A 274 -23.36 18.98 -19.29
N TYR A 275 -24.54 19.41 -19.71
CA TYR A 275 -25.22 20.58 -19.14
C TYR A 275 -26.49 20.16 -18.41
N LYS A 276 -26.71 20.69 -17.20
CA LYS A 276 -27.98 20.58 -16.48
C LYS A 276 -28.45 21.95 -16.02
N THR A 277 -29.75 22.10 -15.85
CA THR A 277 -30.32 23.25 -15.15
C THR A 277 -30.09 23.06 -13.65
N VAL A 278 -29.54 24.08 -12.98
CA VAL A 278 -29.21 24.02 -11.54
C VAL A 278 -30.47 24.08 -10.69
N GLU A 279 -30.56 23.18 -9.73
CA GLU A 279 -31.58 23.14 -8.69
C GLU A 279 -30.99 23.56 -7.33
N LYS A 280 -31.83 23.90 -6.35
CA LYS A 280 -31.35 24.25 -5.00
C LYS A 280 -30.53 23.12 -4.36
N ALA A 281 -30.87 21.86 -4.64
CA ALA A 281 -30.15 20.69 -4.14
C ALA A 281 -28.72 20.58 -4.69
N ASP A 282 -28.40 21.25 -5.81
CA ASP A 282 -27.05 21.24 -6.39
C ASP A 282 -26.09 22.20 -5.67
N LEU A 283 -26.59 23.07 -4.79
CA LEU A 283 -25.77 24.01 -4.02
C LEU A 283 -25.06 23.34 -2.82
N LYS A 284 -25.35 22.06 -2.58
CA LYS A 284 -24.73 21.21 -1.57
C LYS A 284 -23.23 21.01 -1.83
N TYR A 285 -22.52 20.52 -0.82
CA TYR A 285 -21.07 20.32 -0.93
C TYR A 285 -20.72 19.18 -1.89
N PRO A 286 -19.69 19.31 -2.75
CA PRO A 286 -19.26 18.21 -3.59
C PRO A 286 -18.55 17.14 -2.77
N LEU A 287 -18.66 15.88 -3.20
CA LEU A 287 -17.92 14.76 -2.60
C LEU A 287 -16.39 14.87 -2.78
N VAL A 288 -15.96 15.52 -3.86
CA VAL A 288 -14.55 15.77 -4.19
C VAL A 288 -14.35 17.28 -4.22
N HIS A 289 -13.59 17.82 -3.27
CA HIS A 289 -13.42 19.26 -3.10
C HIS A 289 -12.00 19.68 -3.42
N GLY A 290 -11.81 20.74 -4.22
CA GLY A 290 -10.48 21.20 -4.64
C GLY A 290 -10.03 20.62 -5.97
N HIS A 291 -8.75 20.75 -6.27
CA HIS A 291 -8.13 20.26 -7.51
C HIS A 291 -6.65 19.91 -7.27
N GLY A 292 -6.12 18.90 -7.95
CA GLY A 292 -4.73 18.47 -7.80
C GLY A 292 -4.41 18.07 -6.35
N LYS A 293 -3.26 18.52 -5.83
CA LYS A 293 -2.82 18.21 -4.45
C LYS A 293 -3.73 18.76 -3.34
N GLN A 294 -4.58 19.73 -3.66
CA GLN A 294 -5.55 20.30 -2.72
C GLN A 294 -6.90 19.57 -2.76
N THR A 295 -7.02 18.51 -3.56
CA THR A 295 -8.23 17.71 -3.61
C THR A 295 -8.44 17.00 -2.27
N ARG A 296 -9.68 17.03 -1.77
CA ARG A 296 -10.08 16.43 -0.50
C ARG A 296 -11.38 15.65 -0.66
N LEU A 297 -11.40 14.42 -0.17
CA LEU A 297 -12.61 13.61 -0.02
C LEU A 297 -13.48 14.24 1.06
N LEU A 298 -14.71 14.62 0.68
CA LEU A 298 -15.66 15.31 1.54
C LEU A 298 -15.08 16.56 2.22
N GLY A 299 -14.10 17.22 1.57
CA GLY A 299 -13.39 18.35 2.16
C GLY A 299 -12.48 18.01 3.36
N THR A 300 -12.25 16.73 3.64
CA THR A 300 -11.57 16.25 4.85
C THR A 300 -10.22 15.59 4.55
N LEU A 301 -10.19 14.48 3.80
CA LEU A 301 -8.97 13.67 3.58
C LEU A 301 -8.35 13.90 2.21
N ALA A 302 -7.01 13.94 2.11
CA ALA A 302 -6.29 14.02 0.83
C ALA A 302 -6.28 12.71 0.03
N VAL A 303 -6.54 11.59 0.72
CA VAL A 303 -6.63 10.25 0.14
C VAL A 303 -8.07 9.76 0.03
N SER A 304 -8.29 8.79 -0.85
CA SER A 304 -9.57 8.09 -1.02
C SER A 304 -9.53 6.61 -0.64
N ARG A 305 -8.33 6.11 -0.33
CA ARG A 305 -8.11 4.78 0.23
C ARG A 305 -7.11 4.82 1.37
N GLY A 306 -7.29 3.94 2.35
CA GLY A 306 -6.43 3.86 3.55
C GLY A 306 -7.02 2.99 4.65
N LEU A 307 -6.20 2.69 5.65
CA LEU A 307 -6.55 1.98 6.88
C LEU A 307 -6.86 2.99 8.00
N GLY A 308 -7.60 2.59 9.03
CA GLY A 308 -8.05 3.51 10.08
C GLY A 308 -9.21 4.42 9.65
N ASP A 309 -9.33 5.60 10.26
CA ASP A 309 -10.37 6.62 10.05
C ASP A 309 -11.82 6.12 10.24
N HIS A 310 -12.04 5.15 11.12
CA HIS A 310 -13.38 4.58 11.34
C HIS A 310 -14.33 5.56 12.02
N GLN A 311 -13.79 6.38 12.92
CA GLN A 311 -14.57 7.39 13.67
C GLN A 311 -14.46 8.79 13.06
N LEU A 312 -13.78 8.94 11.91
CA LEU A 312 -13.57 10.25 11.31
C LEU A 312 -14.86 10.75 10.67
N LYS A 313 -15.31 11.91 11.15
CA LYS A 313 -16.45 12.66 10.61
C LYS A 313 -15.97 13.87 9.83
N VAL A 314 -16.74 14.27 8.84
CA VAL A 314 -16.52 15.52 8.12
C VAL A 314 -16.76 16.69 9.06
N ILE A 315 -15.81 17.63 9.06
CA ILE A 315 -15.80 18.82 9.92
C ILE A 315 -17.17 19.52 9.90
N GLU A 316 -17.68 19.85 11.10
CA GLU A 316 -18.98 20.52 11.30
C GLU A 316 -20.22 19.73 10.84
N THR A 317 -20.10 18.43 10.57
CA THR A 317 -21.23 17.56 10.21
C THR A 317 -21.18 16.23 10.99
N ASP A 318 -22.27 15.46 10.92
CA ASP A 318 -22.33 14.09 11.44
C ASP A 318 -22.05 13.02 10.35
N VAL A 319 -21.54 13.44 9.19
CA VAL A 319 -21.26 12.53 8.08
C VAL A 319 -19.93 11.83 8.29
N GLU A 320 -19.94 10.50 8.32
CA GLU A 320 -18.74 9.67 8.37
C GLU A 320 -18.02 9.66 7.02
N VAL A 321 -16.68 9.64 7.03
CA VAL A 321 -15.89 9.56 5.79
C VAL A 321 -15.97 8.17 5.15
N LYS A 322 -16.15 7.13 5.95
CA LYS A 322 -16.48 5.79 5.47
C LYS A 322 -17.99 5.72 5.19
N PRO A 323 -18.42 5.01 4.13
CA PRO A 323 -17.63 4.12 3.28
C PRO A 323 -16.98 4.78 2.04
N PHE A 324 -16.97 6.11 1.94
CA PHE A 324 -16.32 6.77 0.78
C PHE A 324 -14.80 6.55 0.77
N LEU A 325 -14.16 6.56 1.95
CA LEU A 325 -12.79 6.08 2.16
C LEU A 325 -12.77 4.54 2.18
N SER A 326 -12.09 3.91 1.22
CA SER A 326 -12.00 2.44 1.12
C SER A 326 -10.67 1.91 1.67
N CYS A 327 -10.68 0.79 2.38
CA CYS A 327 -9.43 0.10 2.76
C CYS A 327 -8.94 -0.90 1.70
N ILE A 328 -9.72 -1.15 0.64
CA ILE A 328 -9.40 -2.21 -0.33
C ILE A 328 -8.28 -1.73 -1.25
N PRO A 329 -7.13 -2.44 -1.31
CA PRO A 329 -6.02 -2.05 -2.14
C PRO A 329 -6.31 -2.34 -3.62
N LYS A 330 -5.57 -1.72 -4.52
CA LYS A 330 -5.35 -2.27 -5.86
C LYS A 330 -4.07 -3.08 -5.85
N VAL A 331 -4.11 -4.29 -6.37
CA VAL A 331 -2.93 -5.16 -6.49
C VAL A 331 -2.46 -5.20 -7.94
N ASP A 332 -1.22 -4.80 -8.18
CA ASP A 332 -0.54 -4.97 -9.45
C ASP A 332 0.50 -6.10 -9.32
N VAL A 333 0.60 -6.96 -10.35
CA VAL A 333 1.44 -8.16 -10.33
C VAL A 333 2.54 -8.04 -11.37
N PHE A 334 3.78 -8.32 -10.96
CA PHE A 334 4.94 -8.39 -11.85
C PHE A 334 5.61 -9.76 -11.72
N ASP A 335 5.56 -10.54 -12.80
CA ASP A 335 6.19 -11.85 -12.85
C ASP A 335 7.70 -11.71 -13.10
N LEU A 336 8.52 -11.94 -12.07
CA LEU A 336 9.97 -11.82 -12.20
C LEU A 336 10.57 -12.97 -12.99
N ALA A 337 9.93 -14.14 -13.02
CA ALA A 337 10.41 -15.30 -13.77
C ALA A 337 10.34 -15.08 -15.29
N LEU A 338 9.43 -14.22 -15.76
CA LEU A 338 9.32 -13.84 -17.17
C LEU A 338 10.32 -12.76 -17.60
N HIS A 339 11.12 -12.23 -16.68
CA HIS A 339 12.02 -11.11 -16.94
C HIS A 339 13.47 -11.44 -16.58
N ASN A 340 14.40 -10.98 -17.41
CA ASN A 340 15.82 -11.05 -17.10
C ASN A 340 16.20 -9.95 -16.08
N VAL A 341 15.98 -10.25 -14.80
CA VAL A 341 16.28 -9.35 -13.67
C VAL A 341 17.81 -9.23 -13.52
N LYS A 342 18.31 -8.00 -13.39
CA LYS A 342 19.74 -7.71 -13.21
C LYS A 342 20.07 -7.28 -11.79
N GLU A 343 21.35 -7.35 -11.41
CA GLU A 343 21.85 -6.97 -10.07
C GLU A 343 21.45 -5.55 -9.64
N ASP A 344 21.21 -4.66 -10.61
CA ASP A 344 20.84 -3.26 -10.38
C ASP A 344 19.34 -2.99 -10.60
N ASP A 345 18.55 -4.01 -10.94
CA ASP A 345 17.10 -3.89 -11.04
C ASP A 345 16.52 -3.87 -9.61
N VAL A 346 15.85 -2.77 -9.26
CA VAL A 346 15.35 -2.51 -7.90
C VAL A 346 13.88 -2.11 -7.89
N LEU A 347 13.14 -2.57 -6.88
CA LEU A 347 11.86 -2.00 -6.52
C LEU A 347 12.08 -0.82 -5.57
N ILE A 348 11.54 0.34 -5.93
CA ILE A 348 11.54 1.54 -5.08
C ILE A 348 10.11 1.80 -4.64
N MET A 349 9.90 1.86 -3.32
CA MET A 349 8.63 2.22 -2.70
C MET A 349 8.87 3.46 -1.84
N ALA A 350 7.97 4.44 -1.87
CA ALA A 350 8.07 5.59 -0.99
C ALA A 350 6.70 6.20 -0.65
N THR A 351 6.67 6.94 0.45
CA THR A 351 5.53 7.80 0.86
C THR A 351 5.46 9.06 -0.01
N ASP A 352 4.34 9.78 0.07
CA ASP A 352 4.07 10.90 -0.82
C ASP A 352 5.11 12.02 -0.64
N GLY A 353 5.72 12.16 0.54
CA GLY A 353 6.79 13.12 0.81
C GLY A 353 8.01 12.99 -0.11
N LEU A 354 8.24 11.84 -0.75
CA LEU A 354 9.20 11.72 -1.86
C LEU A 354 8.56 12.16 -3.19
N TRP A 355 7.42 11.57 -3.52
CA TRP A 355 6.78 11.64 -4.83
C TRP A 355 6.16 12.98 -5.15
N ASP A 356 5.90 13.78 -4.13
CA ASP A 356 5.37 15.12 -4.24
C ASP A 356 6.37 16.10 -4.87
N VAL A 357 7.66 15.79 -4.78
CA VAL A 357 8.74 16.67 -5.22
C VAL A 357 9.72 16.04 -6.20
N LEU A 358 9.66 14.72 -6.39
CA LEU A 358 10.48 14.00 -7.37
C LEU A 358 9.62 13.15 -8.33
N SER A 359 9.91 13.27 -9.62
CA SER A 359 9.34 12.42 -10.66
C SER A 359 9.93 11.00 -10.65
N ASN A 360 9.22 10.07 -11.30
CA ASN A 360 9.72 8.69 -11.48
C ASN A 360 11.08 8.67 -12.20
N GLU A 361 11.25 9.54 -13.20
CA GLU A 361 12.48 9.67 -13.99
C GLU A 361 13.65 10.16 -13.14
N GLU A 362 13.43 11.16 -12.27
CA GLU A 362 14.47 11.66 -11.36
C GLU A 362 14.90 10.60 -10.34
N VAL A 363 13.95 9.89 -9.74
CA VAL A 363 14.22 8.80 -8.80
C VAL A 363 15.00 7.67 -9.49
N ALA A 364 14.56 7.27 -10.68
CA ALA A 364 15.23 6.22 -11.46
C ALA A 364 16.64 6.63 -11.89
N LEU A 365 16.86 7.90 -12.24
CA LEU A 365 18.17 8.42 -12.60
C LEU A 365 19.15 8.34 -11.43
N VAL A 366 18.73 8.77 -10.23
CA VAL A 366 19.53 8.68 -9.00
C VAL A 366 19.89 7.23 -8.70
N ALA A 367 18.91 6.33 -8.73
CA ALA A 367 19.13 4.91 -8.45
C ALA A 367 20.11 4.27 -9.45
N ARG A 368 19.88 4.44 -10.77
CA ARG A 368 20.74 3.86 -11.80
C ARG A 368 22.18 4.36 -11.70
N SER A 369 22.37 5.68 -11.66
CA SER A 369 23.71 6.27 -11.61
C SER A 369 24.48 5.79 -10.38
N PHE A 370 23.84 5.79 -9.22
CA PHE A 370 24.50 5.38 -7.98
C PHE A 370 24.84 3.88 -8.00
N LEU A 371 23.91 3.02 -8.42
CA LEU A 371 24.12 1.57 -8.41
C LEU A 371 25.19 1.12 -9.41
N GLU A 372 25.23 1.73 -10.60
CA GLU A 372 26.25 1.45 -11.63
C GLU A 372 27.66 1.85 -11.15
N ASP A 373 27.79 2.99 -10.47
CA ASP A 373 29.07 3.49 -9.98
C ASP A 373 29.59 2.75 -8.73
N ASN A 374 28.69 2.06 -7.99
CA ASN A 374 29.00 1.48 -6.68
C ASN A 374 28.72 -0.03 -6.59
N THR A 375 28.97 -0.77 -7.67
CA THR A 375 28.71 -2.24 -7.76
C THR A 375 29.37 -3.09 -6.67
N ALA A 376 30.52 -2.67 -6.14
CA ALA A 376 31.24 -3.39 -5.10
C ALA A 376 30.77 -3.09 -3.67
N ASP A 377 29.95 -2.04 -3.46
CA ASP A 377 29.49 -1.64 -2.13
C ASP A 377 28.22 -2.41 -1.73
N PRO A 378 28.26 -3.27 -0.70
CA PRO A 378 27.07 -3.98 -0.22
C PRO A 378 26.00 -3.05 0.36
N SER A 379 26.36 -1.81 0.73
CA SER A 379 25.44 -0.80 1.28
C SER A 379 24.82 0.09 0.21
N ARG A 380 25.14 -0.13 -1.08
CA ARG A 380 24.72 0.77 -2.17
C ARG A 380 23.22 1.05 -2.23
N PHE A 381 22.37 0.05 -1.95
CA PHE A 381 20.91 0.22 -1.94
C PHE A 381 20.43 1.13 -0.80
N LEU A 382 21.06 1.02 0.38
CA LEU A 382 20.81 1.92 1.51
C LEU A 382 21.24 3.35 1.17
N GLU A 383 22.39 3.51 0.53
CA GLU A 383 22.88 4.83 0.13
C GLU A 383 21.98 5.46 -0.95
N VAL A 384 21.42 4.68 -1.89
CA VAL A 384 20.37 5.17 -2.80
C VAL A 384 19.17 5.68 -2.02
N ALA A 385 18.65 4.92 -1.05
CA ALA A 385 17.51 5.34 -0.25
C ALA A 385 17.81 6.66 0.49
N LYS A 386 18.98 6.77 1.12
CA LYS A 386 19.43 8.02 1.78
C LYS A 386 19.56 9.18 0.80
N CYS A 387 20.11 8.96 -0.39
CA CYS A 387 20.24 9.97 -1.42
C CYS A 387 18.88 10.50 -1.86
N LEU A 388 17.90 9.61 -2.07
CA LEU A 388 16.54 9.99 -2.45
C LEU A 388 15.86 10.82 -1.36
N VAL A 389 15.95 10.38 -0.10
CA VAL A 389 15.39 11.13 1.03
C VAL A 389 16.02 12.52 1.17
N LEU A 390 17.36 12.59 1.15
CA LEU A 390 18.08 13.88 1.26
C LEU A 390 17.75 14.80 0.08
N LYS A 391 17.58 14.24 -1.13
CA LYS A 391 17.20 15.00 -2.30
C LYS A 391 15.80 15.60 -2.15
N ALA A 392 14.81 14.82 -1.72
CA ALA A 392 13.44 15.32 -1.51
C ALA A 392 13.32 16.29 -0.32
N ARG A 393 14.08 16.05 0.76
CA ARG A 393 14.17 16.98 1.91
C ARG A 393 14.71 18.35 1.50
N GLY A 394 15.63 18.38 0.53
CA GLY A 394 16.26 19.57 0.01
C GLY A 394 17.14 20.29 1.05
N ARG A 395 17.42 21.57 0.80
CA ARG A 395 18.26 22.41 1.66
C ARG A 395 17.50 23.65 2.12
N LYS A 396 17.84 24.13 3.30
CA LYS A 396 17.30 25.38 3.82
C LYS A 396 17.95 26.57 3.11
N ASN A 397 17.15 27.39 2.46
CA ASN A 397 17.56 28.63 1.79
C ASN A 397 16.75 29.79 2.37
N GLY A 398 17.35 30.50 3.34
CA GLY A 398 16.64 31.51 4.13
C GLY A 398 15.51 30.90 4.98
N TYR A 399 14.27 31.29 4.71
CA TYR A 399 13.07 30.79 5.40
C TYR A 399 12.37 29.63 4.66
N GLN A 400 12.81 29.30 3.45
CA GLN A 400 12.19 28.26 2.62
C GLN A 400 13.13 27.06 2.47
N TRP A 401 12.54 25.88 2.25
CA TRP A 401 13.29 24.69 1.88
C TRP A 401 13.12 24.45 0.39
N THR A 402 14.24 24.32 -0.32
CA THR A 402 14.24 24.19 -1.77
C THR A 402 15.10 23.02 -2.23
N LEU A 403 14.71 22.42 -3.35
CA LEU A 403 15.54 21.50 -4.10
C LEU A 403 16.69 22.25 -4.79
N ASP A 404 17.66 21.53 -5.35
CA ASP A 404 18.77 22.13 -6.12
C ASP A 404 18.28 22.91 -7.36
N SER A 405 17.07 22.62 -7.84
CA SER A 405 16.37 23.32 -8.92
C SER A 405 15.66 24.62 -8.48
N ASN A 406 15.79 25.03 -7.21
CA ASN A 406 15.06 26.15 -6.59
C ASN A 406 13.53 25.99 -6.53
N THR A 407 12.99 24.79 -6.74
CA THR A 407 11.59 24.48 -6.48
C THR A 407 11.38 24.12 -4.99
N PRO A 408 10.15 24.22 -4.45
CA PRO A 408 9.86 23.81 -3.07
C PRO A 408 10.29 22.37 -2.81
N ALA A 409 10.98 22.13 -1.70
CA ALA A 409 11.29 20.79 -1.20
C ALA A 409 10.12 20.20 -0.41
N SER A 410 10.18 18.91 -0.09
CA SER A 410 9.12 18.24 0.65
C SER A 410 8.99 18.81 2.07
N TYR A 411 7.77 18.99 2.53
CA TYR A 411 7.45 19.40 3.90
C TYR A 411 6.92 18.24 4.74
N ASP A 412 6.83 17.05 4.15
CA ASP A 412 6.22 15.87 4.74
C ASP A 412 7.23 14.91 5.36
N ASP A 413 6.75 13.86 5.99
CA ASP A 413 7.54 12.68 6.29
C ASP A 413 8.02 11.98 5.01
N ILE A 414 9.24 11.44 5.03
CA ILE A 414 9.84 10.81 3.85
C ILE A 414 10.37 9.44 4.22
N SER A 415 9.71 8.42 3.68
CA SER A 415 10.11 7.03 3.82
C SER A 415 10.38 6.40 2.47
N VAL A 416 11.50 5.68 2.34
CA VAL A 416 11.91 5.05 1.08
C VAL A 416 12.46 3.64 1.33
N PHE A 417 11.92 2.66 0.60
CA PHE A 417 12.53 1.36 0.38
C PHE A 417 13.23 1.33 -0.98
N VAL A 418 14.43 0.75 -1.02
CA VAL A 418 15.12 0.34 -2.25
C VAL A 418 15.44 -1.15 -2.11
N ILE A 419 14.70 -1.99 -2.83
CA ILE A 419 14.71 -3.45 -2.68
C ILE A 419 15.36 -4.08 -3.92
N PRO A 420 16.53 -4.74 -3.78
CA PRO A 420 17.16 -5.46 -4.88
C PRO A 420 16.33 -6.69 -5.23
N LEU A 421 16.14 -6.92 -6.54
CA LEU A 421 15.34 -8.04 -7.03
C LEU A 421 16.19 -9.23 -7.50
N TYR A 422 17.48 -9.01 -7.75
CA TYR A 422 18.39 -10.05 -8.22
C TYR A 422 18.69 -11.08 -7.14
N ARG A 423 18.67 -12.35 -7.53
CA ARG A 423 19.03 -13.50 -6.69
C ARG A 423 20.28 -14.16 -7.23
N LYS A 424 21.31 -14.27 -6.39
CA LYS A 424 22.58 -14.90 -6.77
C LYS A 424 22.49 -16.42 -6.90
N ASN A 425 21.37 -17.04 -6.48
CA ASN A 425 21.15 -18.48 -6.50
C ASN A 425 20.46 -19.00 -7.78
N ASP A 426 20.20 -18.16 -8.78
CA ASP A 426 19.63 -18.60 -10.07
C ASP A 426 20.69 -19.18 -11.04
N GLU A 427 21.93 -19.35 -10.59
CA GLU A 427 22.89 -20.25 -11.24
C GLU A 427 22.50 -21.70 -10.93
N HIS A 428 21.85 -22.37 -11.89
CA HIS A 428 21.55 -23.80 -11.82
C HIS A 428 22.77 -24.60 -11.31
N PRO A 429 22.61 -25.50 -10.32
CA PRO A 429 23.61 -26.54 -10.13
C PRO A 429 23.61 -27.40 -11.41
N ALA A 430 24.76 -27.40 -12.09
CA ALA A 430 25.00 -28.14 -13.33
C ALA A 430 24.79 -29.65 -13.19
#